data_AF-A0A937MED6-F1
#
_entry.id   AF-A0A937MED6-F1
#
_cell.length_a   1.000
_cell.length_b   1.000
_cell.length_c   1.000
_cell.angle_alpha   90.00
_cell.angle_beta   90.00
_cell.angle_gamma   90.00
#
_symmetry.space_group_name_H-M   'P 1'
#
loop_
_entity.id
_entity.type
_entity.pdbx_description
1 polymer ?
#
loop_
_entity_poly.entity_id
_entity_poly.type
_entity_poly.pdbx_seq_one_letter_code
_entity_poly.pdbx_strand_id
1 'polypeptide(L)'
;ANNRVHADLLSLVGDVDEDTGSAIIDPVPVHNDIASRVSTTRETVARVMNDLARRGIVEKKGTALIIKDVHRLQDMVEEVRGE
;
A
#
# COMPACT_ATOMS: atom_id res chain seq x y z
N ALA A 1 -5.18 6.06 -11.20
CA ALA A 1 -5.14 4.62 -10.81
C ALA A 1 -4.30 4.42 -9.54
N ASN A 2 -3.07 4.97 -9.48
CA ASN A 2 -2.16 4.84 -8.34
C ASN A 2 -2.80 5.21 -6.99
N ASN A 3 -3.50 6.35 -6.91
CA ASN A 3 -4.19 6.75 -5.68
C ASN A 3 -5.17 5.68 -5.18
N ARG A 4 -5.94 5.05 -6.07
CA ARG A 4 -6.87 3.98 -5.66
C ARG A 4 -6.13 2.75 -5.12
N VAL A 5 -4.96 2.43 -5.67
CA VAL A 5 -4.09 1.36 -5.16
C VAL A 5 -3.53 1.71 -3.77
N HIS A 6 -3.10 2.96 -3.56
CA HIS A 6 -2.64 3.43 -2.24
C HIS A 6 -3.77 3.37 -1.21
N ALA A 7 -4.96 3.84 -1.56
CA ALA A 7 -6.13 3.82 -0.69
C ALA A 7 -6.57 2.39 -0.34
N ASP A 8 -6.50 1.46 -1.29
CA ASP A 8 -6.79 0.04 -1.03
C ASP A 8 -5.75 -0.58 -0.10
N LEU A 9 -4.45 -0.32 -0.30
CA LEU A 9 -3.42 -0.75 0.64
C LEU A 9 -3.63 -0.19 2.05
N LEU A 10 -3.97 1.10 2.15
CA LEU A 10 -4.27 1.74 3.43
C LEU A 10 -5.51 1.11 4.09
N SER A 11 -6.52 0.68 3.32
CA SER A 11 -7.68 -0.02 3.86
C SER A 11 -7.39 -1.43 4.38
N LEU A 12 -6.27 -2.03 3.98
CA LEU A 12 -5.80 -3.33 4.47
C LEU A 12 -4.90 -3.19 5.71
N VAL A 13 -4.49 -1.97 6.07
CA VAL A 13 -3.71 -1.72 7.28
C VAL A 13 -4.59 -2.02 8.50
N GLY A 14 -4.13 -2.97 9.32
CA GLY A 14 -4.74 -3.30 10.60
C GLY A 14 -4.13 -2.44 11.72
N ASP A 15 -3.62 -3.10 12.76
CA ASP A 15 -2.91 -2.43 13.84
C ASP A 15 -1.66 -1.72 13.33
N VAL A 16 -1.58 -0.43 13.66
CA VAL A 16 -0.40 0.41 13.44
C VAL A 16 0.38 0.44 14.75
N ASP A 17 1.66 0.11 14.68
CA ASP A 17 2.57 0.27 15.80
C ASP A 17 2.78 1.77 16.05
N GLU A 18 2.31 2.27 17.20
CA GLU A 18 2.34 3.70 17.53
C GLU A 18 3.77 4.26 17.71
N ASP A 19 4.72 3.40 18.07
CA ASP A 19 6.12 3.78 18.32
C ASP A 19 6.90 3.99 17.01
N THR A 20 6.61 3.14 16.00
CA THR A 20 7.30 3.14 14.71
C THR A 20 6.48 3.68 13.55
N GLY A 21 5.16 3.85 13.70
CA GLY A 21 4.24 4.21 12.61
C GLY A 21 4.13 3.16 11.51
N SER A 22 4.53 1.91 11.80
CA SER A 22 4.55 0.80 10.85
C SER A 22 3.34 -0.12 11.04
N ALA A 23 2.96 -0.83 9.99
CA ALA A 23 1.91 -1.85 10.04
C ALA A 23 2.30 -3.11 9.26
N ILE A 24 1.70 -4.24 9.62
CA ILE A 24 1.92 -5.53 8.96
C ILE A 24 0.62 -6.00 8.33
N ILE A 25 0.69 -6.36 7.06
CA ILE A 25 -0.39 -6.99 6.31
C ILE A 25 0.04 -8.43 6.01
N ASP A 26 -0.55 -9.41 6.70
CA ASP A 26 -0.32 -10.83 6.47
C ASP A 26 -1.66 -11.55 6.21
N PRO A 27 -1.80 -12.29 5.10
CA PRO A 27 -0.80 -12.50 4.04
C PRO A 27 -0.65 -11.29 3.09
N VAL A 28 0.43 -11.28 2.30
CA VAL A 28 0.72 -10.27 1.27
C VAL A 28 -0.48 -10.20 0.33
N PRO A 29 -1.01 -8.99 0.04
CA PRO A 29 -2.15 -8.87 -0.85
C PRO A 29 -1.75 -9.24 -2.27
N VAL A 30 -2.59 -10.04 -2.93
CA VAL A 30 -2.36 -10.48 -4.30
C VAL A 30 -2.69 -9.33 -5.25
N HIS A 31 -1.76 -9.03 -6.17
CA HIS A 31 -1.92 -7.91 -7.10
C HIS A 31 -3.20 -8.00 -7.96
N ASN A 32 -3.65 -9.22 -8.32
CA ASN A 32 -4.90 -9.40 -9.06
C ASN A 32 -6.13 -9.00 -8.24
N ASP A 33 -6.16 -9.33 -6.94
CA ASP A 33 -7.29 -8.98 -6.08
C ASP A 33 -7.37 -7.48 -5.86
N ILE A 34 -6.23 -6.82 -5.60
CA ILE A 34 -6.15 -5.35 -5.54
C ILE A 34 -6.64 -4.76 -6.87
N ALA A 35 -6.14 -5.26 -7.99
CA ALA A 35 -6.48 -4.75 -9.32
C ALA A 35 -7.99 -4.84 -9.60
N SER A 36 -8.60 -5.96 -9.21
CA SER A 36 -10.05 -6.19 -9.31
C SER A 36 -10.82 -5.18 -8.45
N ARG A 37 -10.44 -5.00 -7.17
CA ARG A 37 -11.12 -4.08 -6.24
C ARG A 37 -11.08 -2.63 -6.69
N VAL A 38 -9.96 -2.17 -7.24
CA VAL A 38 -9.77 -0.75 -7.60
C VAL A 38 -9.94 -0.45 -9.08
N SER A 39 -10.47 -1.40 -9.84
CA SER A 39 -10.71 -1.32 -11.29
C SER A 39 -9.45 -0.82 -12.03
N THR A 40 -8.38 -1.60 -11.93
CA THR A 40 -7.12 -1.37 -12.65
C THR A 40 -6.50 -2.69 -13.11
N THR A 41 -5.26 -2.69 -13.60
CA THR A 41 -4.56 -3.90 -14.04
C THR A 41 -3.54 -4.40 -13.02
N ARG A 42 -3.27 -5.71 -13.04
CA ARG A 42 -2.19 -6.32 -12.24
C ARG A 42 -0.84 -5.63 -12.47
N GLU A 43 -0.52 -5.24 -13.71
CA GLU A 43 0.70 -4.49 -14.03
C GLU A 43 0.73 -3.12 -13.38
N THR A 44 -0.40 -2.41 -13.34
CA THR A 44 -0.49 -1.12 -12.65
C THR A 44 -0.24 -1.28 -11.16
N VAL A 45 -0.87 -2.27 -10.53
CA VAL A 45 -0.65 -2.57 -9.10
C VAL A 45 0.80 -2.94 -8.84
N ALA A 46 1.38 -3.83 -9.65
CA ALA A 46 2.78 -4.24 -9.50
C ALA A 46 3.75 -3.06 -9.61
N ARG A 47 3.48 -2.13 -10.54
CA ARG A 47 4.28 -0.91 -10.70
C ARG A 47 4.18 0.00 -9.48
N VAL A 48 2.97 0.20 -8.95
CA VAL A 48 2.76 1.01 -7.73
C VAL A 48 3.44 0.37 -6.52
N MET A 49 3.27 -0.93 -6.31
CA MET A 49 3.93 -1.67 -5.23
C MET A 49 5.46 -1.57 -5.33
N ASN A 50 6.02 -1.65 -6.54
CA ASN A 50 7.46 -1.49 -6.75
C ASN A 50 7.92 -0.06 -6.47
N ASP A 51 7.13 0.95 -6.85
CA ASP A 51 7.42 2.35 -6.56
C ASP A 51 7.42 2.64 -5.05
N LEU A 52 6.41 2.15 -4.32
CA LEU A 52 6.35 2.24 -2.85
C LEU A 52 7.55 1.54 -2.20
N ALA A 53 7.96 0.37 -2.71
CA ALA A 53 9.11 -0.35 -2.19
C ALA A 53 10.43 0.40 -2.42
N ARG A 54 10.61 1.01 -3.60
CA ARG A 54 11.77 1.86 -3.90
C ARG A 54 11.83 3.11 -3.03
N ARG A 55 10.67 3.68 -2.69
CA ARG A 55 10.56 4.82 -1.75
C ARG A 55 10.78 4.42 -0.29
N GLY A 56 10.90 3.11 0.00
CA GLY A 56 11.05 2.59 1.36
C GLY A 56 9.77 2.65 2.19
N ILE A 57 8.60 2.83 1.56
CA ILE A 57 7.30 2.92 2.24
C ILE A 57 6.75 1.52 2.56
N VAL A 58 7.03 0.55 1.68
CA VAL A 58 6.63 -0.84 1.88
C VAL A 58 7.82 -1.77 1.73
N GLU A 59 7.76 -2.90 2.41
CA GLU A 59 8.74 -3.97 2.31
C GLU A 59 8.04 -5.31 2.39
N LYS A 60 8.35 -6.21 1.46
CA LYS A 60 7.88 -7.59 1.55
C LYS A 60 8.80 -8.39 2.47
N LYS A 61 8.25 -9.00 3.52
CA LYS A 61 8.98 -9.89 4.44
C LYS A 61 8.28 -11.24 4.54
N GLY A 62 8.82 -12.23 3.83
CA GLY A 62 8.23 -13.57 3.77
C GLY A 62 6.84 -13.54 3.11
N THR A 63 5.82 -13.97 3.85
CA THR A 63 4.42 -13.95 3.44
C THR A 63 3.72 -12.64 3.76
N ALA A 64 4.34 -11.71 4.49
CA ALA A 64 3.73 -10.46 4.90
C ALA A 64 4.26 -9.26 4.10
N LEU A 65 3.45 -8.21 4.03
CA LEU A 65 3.84 -6.88 3.58
C LEU A 65 3.95 -5.99 4.81
N ILE A 66 5.11 -5.37 5.00
CA ILE A 66 5.33 -4.35 6.03
C ILE A 66 5.12 -2.99 5.37
N ILE A 67 4.20 -2.20 5.91
CA ILE A 67 4.12 -0.77 5.64
C ILE A 67 5.02 -0.10 6.68
N LYS A 68 6.14 0.47 6.24
CA LYS A 68 7.15 1.09 7.13
C LYS A 68 6.74 2.47 7.63
N ASP A 69 5.85 3.12 6.91
CA ASP A 69 5.39 4.48 7.21
C ASP A 69 3.94 4.62 6.73
N VAL A 70 3.01 4.37 7.64
CA VAL A 70 1.56 4.45 7.37
C VAL A 70 1.12 5.89 7.12
N HIS A 71 1.70 6.85 7.85
CA HIS A 71 1.40 8.28 7.69
C HIS A 71 1.74 8.75 6.29
N ARG A 72 2.94 8.42 5.80
CA ARG A 72 3.34 8.76 4.44
C ARG A 72 2.48 8.11 3.37
N LEU A 73 2.02 6.88 3.60
CA LEU A 73 1.05 6.25 2.70
C LEU A 73 -0.29 7.00 2.69
N GLN A 74 -0.73 7.50 3.85
CA GLN A 74 -1.94 8.31 4.00
C GLN A 74 -1.79 9.67 3.29
N ASP A 75 -0.69 10.40 3.50
CA ASP A 75 -0.39 11.65 2.80
C ASP A 75 -0.48 11.49 1.28
N MET A 76 0.06 10.38 0.75
CA MET A 76 0.00 10.07 -0.69
C MET A 76 -1.43 9.80 -1.21
N VAL A 77 -2.36 9.43 -0.34
CA VAL A 77 -3.79 9.29 -0.69
C VAL A 77 -4.49 10.64 -0.66
N GLU A 78 -4.15 11.48 0.32
CA GLU A 78 -4.73 12.80 0.53
C GLU A 78 -4.27 13.81 -0.53
N GLU A 79 -2.99 13.80 -0.90
CA GLU A 79 -2.40 14.69 -1.92
C GLU A 79 -3.18 14.63 -3.24
N VAL A 80 -3.56 13.42 -3.68
CA VAL A 80 -4.28 13.21 -4.95
C VAL A 80 -5.80 13.48 -4.83
N ARG A 81 -6.33 13.68 -3.62
CA ARG A 81 -7.74 14.06 -3.40
C ARG A 81 -7.93 15.58 -3.31
N GLY A 82 -6.85 16.33 -3.07
CA GLY A 82 -6.86 17.79 -2.93
C GLY A 82 -6.72 18.57 -4.24
N GLU A 83 -6.57 17.90 -5.37
CA GLU A 83 -6.45 18.47 -6.72
C GLU A 83 -7.71 18.29 -7.58
#